data_AF-W9KUG3-F1
#
_entry.id   AF-W9KUG3-F1
#
_cell.length_a   1.000
_cell.length_b   1.000
_cell.length_c   1.000
_cell.angle_alpha   90.00
_cell.angle_beta   90.00
_cell.angle_gamma   90.00
#
_symmetry.space_group_name_H-M   'P 1'
#
loop_
_entity.id
_entity.type
_entity.pdbx_description
1 polymer ?
#
loop_
_entity_poly.entity_id
_entity_poly.type
_entity_poly.pdbx_seq_one_letter_code
_entity_poly.pdbx_strand_id
1 'polypeptide(L)'
;MTDLKAFMEKCAKRKVIALDSEDEERIEAGRALKRSRASFLQQQRSDQQGTRPQTQGDGQDQGRPPDKPQRRLFCVGCKSNKHRLDSCLKAGNDGLMKGCPRCNTLRHNASNCRSINTDKDRFVLFVKKRCNMPSLLDFNTWFRLASAVGGLTAQDRFPWTTEFAKFIADDIEQLQNDLDTLGLGGEFILPEDPRLLGWRAAEAYHKRRAEEDQKALDASRDTVVIDGVPMNKKRAAMMLADDS
;
A
#
# COMPACT_ATOMS: atom_id res chain seq x y z
N MET A 1 -37.48 -3.59 17.61
CA MET A 1 -36.39 -3.83 16.63
C MET A 1 -36.84 -3.22 15.31
N THR A 2 -36.25 -2.08 14.98
CA THR A 2 -36.62 -1.20 13.87
C THR A 2 -36.11 -1.71 12.53
N ASP A 3 -36.91 -1.41 11.50
CA ASP A 3 -37.02 -2.06 10.21
C ASP A 3 -35.80 -1.87 9.26
N LEU A 4 -35.10 -2.98 9.00
CA LEU A 4 -33.97 -3.09 8.06
C LEU A 4 -34.36 -2.72 6.62
N LYS A 5 -35.65 -2.85 6.27
CA LYS A 5 -36.17 -2.54 4.93
C LYS A 5 -36.21 -1.04 4.67
N ALA A 6 -36.56 -0.25 5.70
CA ALA A 6 -36.54 1.22 5.64
C ALA A 6 -35.11 1.79 5.50
N PHE A 7 -34.10 1.09 6.02
CA PHE A 7 -32.69 1.47 5.85
C PHE A 7 -32.19 1.21 4.42
N MET A 8 -32.52 0.05 3.84
CA MET A 8 -32.11 -0.28 2.47
C MET A 8 -32.81 0.60 1.40
N GLU A 9 -34.07 0.97 1.63
CA GLU A 9 -34.78 1.87 0.71
C GLU A 9 -34.24 3.32 0.74
N LYS A 10 -33.70 3.77 1.87
CA LYS A 10 -33.01 5.06 2.00
C LYS A 10 -31.66 5.09 1.27
N CYS A 11 -30.99 3.96 1.13
CA CYS A 11 -29.74 3.84 0.35
C CYS A 11 -29.97 3.82 -1.16
N ALA A 12 -31.12 3.33 -1.64
CA ALA A 12 -31.42 3.25 -3.07
C ALA A 12 -31.78 4.60 -3.72
N LYS A 13 -32.17 5.61 -2.94
CA LYS A 13 -32.65 6.91 -3.45
C LYS A 13 -31.61 8.04 -3.43
N ARG A 14 -30.32 7.78 -3.12
CA ARG A 14 -29.25 8.80 -3.21
C ARG A 14 -28.64 8.88 -4.61
N LYS A 15 -29.30 9.71 -5.43
CA LYS A 15 -28.78 10.57 -6.51
C LYS A 15 -28.01 9.90 -7.66
N VAL A 16 -28.78 9.58 -8.70
CA VAL A 16 -28.41 9.90 -10.09
C VAL A 16 -28.05 11.38 -10.15
N ILE A 17 -26.81 11.69 -10.48
CA ILE A 17 -26.38 13.06 -10.77
C ILE A 17 -26.83 13.32 -12.20
N ALA A 18 -27.75 14.27 -12.40
CA ALA A 18 -27.99 14.83 -13.72
C ALA A 18 -26.68 15.51 -14.15
N LEU A 19 -26.11 15.06 -15.26
CA LEU A 19 -24.91 15.66 -15.83
C LEU A 19 -25.34 16.93 -16.56
N ASP A 20 -24.68 18.04 -16.27
CA ASP A 20 -24.87 19.29 -16.99
C ASP A 20 -24.35 19.12 -18.43
N SER A 21 -24.89 19.87 -19.39
CA SER A 21 -24.61 19.73 -20.83
C SER A 21 -23.13 19.79 -21.22
N GLU A 22 -22.31 20.47 -20.41
CA GLU A 22 -20.86 20.60 -20.61
C GLU A 22 -20.11 19.31 -20.24
N ASP A 23 -20.62 18.53 -19.28
CA ASP A 23 -20.05 17.24 -18.88
C ASP A 23 -20.37 16.14 -19.90
N GLU A 24 -21.54 16.19 -20.53
CA GLU A 24 -21.87 15.31 -21.65
C GLU A 24 -20.99 15.56 -22.87
N GLU A 25 -20.74 16.82 -23.22
CA GLU A 25 -19.85 17.20 -24.33
C GLU A 25 -18.40 16.73 -24.08
N ARG A 26 -17.93 16.82 -22.83
CA ARG A 26 -16.59 16.33 -22.44
C ARG A 26 -16.48 14.80 -22.49
N ILE A 27 -17.56 14.10 -22.19
CA ILE A 27 -17.63 12.63 -22.30
C ILE A 27 -17.71 12.19 -23.78
N GLU A 28 -18.48 12.90 -24.60
CA GLU A 28 -18.62 12.68 -26.05
C GLU A 28 -17.28 12.91 -26.77
N ALA A 29 -16.56 14.00 -26.43
CA ALA A 29 -15.21 14.28 -26.94
C ALA A 29 -14.21 13.19 -26.52
N GLY A 30 -14.30 12.69 -25.28
CA GLY A 30 -13.50 11.56 -24.79
C GLY A 30 -13.78 10.24 -25.51
N ARG A 31 -15.01 10.02 -25.98
CA ARG A 31 -15.40 8.86 -26.81
C ARG A 31 -14.98 9.04 -28.27
N ALA A 32 -15.06 10.25 -28.83
CA ALA A 32 -14.59 10.57 -30.18
C ALA A 32 -13.08 10.35 -30.31
N LEU A 33 -12.28 10.81 -29.33
CA LEU A 33 -10.82 10.60 -29.33
C LEU A 33 -10.43 9.11 -29.29
N LYS A 34 -11.20 8.29 -28.56
CA LYS A 34 -11.01 6.83 -28.52
C LYS A 34 -11.37 6.16 -29.84
N ARG A 35 -12.42 6.63 -30.54
CA ARG A 35 -12.81 6.15 -31.87
C ARG A 35 -11.75 6.49 -32.91
N SER A 36 -11.24 7.73 -32.94
CA SER A 36 -10.17 8.13 -33.87
C SER A 36 -8.86 7.35 -33.65
N ARG A 37 -8.53 7.02 -32.40
CA ARG A 37 -7.35 6.20 -32.08
C ARG A 37 -7.49 4.74 -32.53
N ALA A 38 -8.71 4.19 -32.50
CA ALA A 38 -8.98 2.85 -33.00
C ALA A 38 -8.86 2.80 -34.53
N SER A 39 -9.38 3.80 -35.24
CA SER A 39 -9.27 3.92 -36.70
C SER A 39 -7.81 4.07 -37.16
N PHE A 40 -7.01 4.88 -36.46
CA PHE A 40 -5.58 5.06 -36.78
C PHE A 40 -4.75 3.77 -36.62
N LEU A 41 -5.03 2.97 -35.58
CA LEU A 41 -4.37 1.68 -35.38
C LEU A 41 -4.75 0.62 -36.42
N GLN A 42 -5.95 0.72 -37.00
CA GLN A 42 -6.39 -0.18 -38.07
C GLN A 42 -5.75 0.20 -39.41
N GLN A 43 -5.51 1.49 -39.65
CA GLN A 43 -4.81 1.98 -40.84
C GLN A 43 -3.32 1.60 -40.83
N GLN A 44 -2.63 1.75 -39.68
CA GLN A 44 -1.23 1.30 -39.51
C GLN A 44 -1.01 -0.21 -39.65
N ARG A 45 -2.06 -1.03 -39.47
CA ARG A 45 -1.98 -2.48 -39.72
C ARG A 45 -2.14 -2.85 -41.19
N SER A 46 -2.77 -1.99 -41.98
CA SER A 46 -2.99 -2.22 -43.41
C SER A 46 -1.73 -1.88 -44.23
N ASP A 47 -0.93 -0.92 -43.75
CA ASP A 47 0.27 -0.45 -44.46
C ASP A 47 1.54 -1.31 -44.24
N GLN A 48 1.49 -2.36 -43.39
CA GLN A 48 2.65 -3.21 -43.08
C GLN A 48 2.72 -4.54 -43.85
N GLN A 49 1.85 -4.77 -44.84
CA GLN A 49 1.97 -5.87 -45.79
C GLN A 49 2.41 -5.35 -47.16
N GLY A 50 3.68 -4.99 -47.30
CA GLY A 50 4.26 -4.62 -48.59
C GLY A 50 5.76 -4.36 -48.54
N THR A 51 6.54 -5.30 -49.11
CA THR A 51 7.91 -5.13 -49.65
C THR A 51 9.11 -4.90 -48.70
N ARG A 52 10.00 -5.92 -48.67
CA ARG A 52 11.46 -5.84 -48.40
C ARG A 52 12.16 -5.62 -49.78
N PRO A 53 13.27 -4.86 -49.93
CA PRO A 53 14.62 -5.38 -49.64
C PRO A 53 15.66 -4.34 -49.10
N GLN A 54 16.84 -4.87 -48.73
CA GLN A 54 18.07 -4.22 -48.21
C GLN A 54 18.77 -3.24 -49.18
N THR A 55 19.42 -2.20 -48.62
CA THR A 55 20.74 -1.68 -49.08
C THR A 55 21.40 -0.76 -48.04
N GLN A 56 22.74 -0.73 -48.06
CA GLN A 56 23.68 0.08 -47.25
C GLN A 56 23.66 1.58 -47.62
N GLY A 57 24.11 2.45 -46.70
CA GLY A 57 24.63 3.78 -47.05
C GLY A 57 24.20 4.94 -46.15
N ASP A 58 25.21 5.53 -45.50
CA ASP A 58 25.36 6.93 -45.06
C ASP A 58 24.35 7.65 -44.16
N GLY A 59 24.94 8.48 -43.30
CA GLY A 59 24.30 9.08 -42.14
C GLY A 59 23.19 10.06 -42.48
N GLN A 60 22.15 10.03 -41.66
CA GLN A 60 21.31 11.16 -41.37
C GLN A 60 20.74 11.01 -39.96
N ASP A 61 21.03 12.03 -39.16
CA ASP A 61 20.45 12.35 -37.87
C ASP A 61 18.92 12.28 -37.94
N GLN A 62 18.35 11.11 -37.63
CA GLN A 62 16.92 10.96 -37.47
C GLN A 62 16.58 11.10 -36.00
N GLY A 63 16.06 12.28 -35.69
CA GLY A 63 15.59 12.71 -34.39
C GLY A 63 14.91 11.58 -33.62
N ARG A 64 15.45 11.35 -32.42
CA ARG A 64 14.84 10.52 -31.38
C ARG A 64 13.34 10.83 -31.30
N PRO A 65 12.45 9.82 -31.39
CA PRO A 65 11.02 10.03 -31.17
C PRO A 65 10.82 10.72 -29.82
N PRO A 66 9.89 11.68 -29.68
CA PRO A 66 9.67 12.36 -28.42
C PRO A 66 9.43 11.32 -27.33
N ASP A 67 10.22 11.43 -26.26
CA ASP A 67 10.16 10.53 -25.11
C ASP A 67 8.70 10.28 -24.77
N LYS A 68 8.29 9.00 -24.76
CA LYS A 68 6.98 8.56 -24.25
C LYS A 68 6.68 9.40 -23.01
N PRO A 69 5.50 10.04 -22.88
CA PRO A 69 5.24 10.96 -21.78
C PRO A 69 5.64 10.27 -20.49
N GLN A 70 6.75 10.71 -19.90
CA GLN A 70 7.26 10.14 -18.67
C GLN A 70 6.10 10.27 -17.70
N ARG A 71 5.54 9.12 -17.29
CA ARG A 71 4.41 9.11 -16.36
C ARG A 71 4.86 9.94 -15.18
N ARG A 72 4.25 11.12 -14.99
CA ARG A 72 4.66 12.08 -13.97
C ARG A 72 4.83 11.32 -12.65
N LEU A 73 6.02 11.43 -12.05
CA LEU A 73 6.26 10.93 -10.71
C LEU A 73 5.23 11.61 -9.81
N PHE A 74 4.41 10.82 -9.14
CA PHE A 74 3.36 11.32 -8.25
C PHE A 74 3.03 10.28 -7.20
N CYS A 75 3.17 10.64 -5.93
CA CYS A 75 2.88 9.80 -4.80
C CYS A 75 1.42 9.97 -4.39
N VAL A 76 0.63 8.91 -4.51
CA VAL A 76 -0.78 8.96 -4.09
C VAL A 76 -0.97 9.12 -2.59
N GLY A 77 0.04 8.77 -1.78
CA GLY A 77 0.01 8.82 -0.33
C GLY A 77 0.22 10.24 0.21
N CYS A 78 1.33 10.89 -0.16
CA CYS A 78 1.69 12.22 0.34
C CYS A 78 1.41 13.36 -0.65
N LYS A 79 0.98 13.06 -1.89
CA LYS A 79 0.72 14.01 -2.98
C LYS A 79 1.95 14.73 -3.54
N SER A 80 3.16 14.28 -3.20
CA SER A 80 4.42 14.77 -3.81
C SER A 80 4.52 14.36 -5.27
N ASN A 81 5.13 15.21 -6.09
CA ASN A 81 5.50 14.93 -7.49
C ASN A 81 6.97 14.45 -7.65
N LYS A 82 7.69 14.25 -6.55
CA LYS A 82 9.10 13.82 -6.56
C LYS A 82 9.26 12.30 -6.55
N HIS A 83 8.33 11.59 -5.92
CA HIS A 83 8.42 10.14 -5.73
C HIS A 83 7.07 9.43 -5.94
N ARG A 84 7.07 8.11 -5.76
CA ARG A 84 5.89 7.24 -5.79
C ARG A 84 5.72 6.55 -4.44
N LEU A 85 4.57 5.91 -4.23
CA LEU A 85 4.25 5.27 -2.94
C LEU A 85 5.29 4.21 -2.50
N ASP A 86 6.08 3.65 -3.42
CA ASP A 86 7.14 2.68 -3.13
C ASP A 86 8.38 3.24 -2.44
N SER A 87 8.65 4.54 -2.52
CA SER A 87 9.70 5.22 -1.74
C SER A 87 9.14 6.27 -0.78
N CYS A 88 7.82 6.29 -0.59
CA CYS A 88 7.18 7.18 0.36
C CYS A 88 7.45 6.71 1.82
N LEU A 89 7.68 7.68 2.70
CA LEU A 89 7.89 7.52 4.14
C LEU A 89 6.68 8.02 4.96
N LYS A 90 5.68 8.62 4.31
CA LYS A 90 4.48 9.11 5.03
C LYS A 90 3.59 7.95 5.47
N ALA A 91 3.62 7.66 6.77
CA ALA A 91 2.67 6.75 7.42
C ALA A 91 1.41 7.50 7.90
N GLY A 92 0.36 6.73 8.24
CA GLY A 92 -0.78 7.26 8.99
C GLY A 92 -0.45 7.41 10.48
N ASN A 93 -1.41 7.94 11.25
CA ASN A 93 -1.28 8.10 12.71
C ASN A 93 -1.13 6.76 13.46
N ASP A 94 -1.46 5.65 12.81
CA ASP A 94 -1.24 4.28 13.27
C ASP A 94 0.20 3.80 13.07
N GLY A 95 1.07 4.60 12.43
CA GLY A 95 2.43 4.22 12.07
C GLY A 95 2.50 3.29 10.86
N LEU A 96 1.39 3.09 10.15
CA LEU A 96 1.30 2.19 9.00
C LEU A 96 1.08 2.95 7.70
N MET A 97 1.68 2.46 6.63
CA MET A 97 1.47 2.98 5.29
C MET A 97 0.28 2.28 4.63
N LYS A 98 -0.69 3.07 4.18
CA LYS A 98 -1.87 2.58 3.45
C LYS A 98 -1.61 2.53 1.95
N GLY A 99 -2.26 1.57 1.27
CA GLY A 99 -2.20 1.44 -0.17
C GLY A 99 -1.17 0.42 -0.68
N CYS A 100 -0.97 0.42 -2.00
CA CYS A 100 -0.12 -0.53 -2.69
C CYS A 100 1.03 0.20 -3.41
N PRO A 101 2.29 0.03 -2.95
CA PRO A 101 3.48 0.57 -3.59
C PRO A 101 3.59 0.23 -5.08
N ARG A 102 3.36 -1.04 -5.43
CA ARG A 102 3.47 -1.55 -6.80
C ARG A 102 2.53 -0.84 -7.77
N CYS A 103 1.29 -0.68 -7.36
CA CYS A 103 0.23 -0.07 -8.15
C CYS A 103 0.18 1.46 -8.00
N ASN A 104 0.88 2.02 -7.01
CA ASN A 104 0.80 3.42 -6.60
C ASN A 104 -0.66 3.87 -6.44
N THR A 105 -1.42 3.17 -5.59
CA THR A 105 -2.85 3.44 -5.35
C THR A 105 -3.22 3.25 -3.89
N LEU A 106 -4.25 3.96 -3.43
CA LEU A 106 -4.88 3.78 -2.12
C LEU A 106 -6.13 2.87 -2.18
N ARG A 107 -6.52 2.38 -3.38
CA ARG A 107 -7.73 1.55 -3.56
C ARG A 107 -7.59 0.13 -3.00
N HIS A 108 -6.37 -0.35 -2.83
CA HIS A 108 -6.07 -1.64 -2.20
C HIS A 108 -4.70 -1.56 -1.51
N ASN A 109 -4.51 -2.39 -0.48
CA ASN A 109 -3.24 -2.55 0.20
C ASN A 109 -2.33 -3.55 -0.51
N ALA A 110 -1.06 -3.55 -0.15
CA ALA A 110 -0.05 -4.47 -0.68
C ALA A 110 -0.43 -5.95 -0.55
N SER A 111 -1.04 -6.35 0.57
CA SER A 111 -1.57 -7.70 0.84
C SER A 111 -2.54 -8.19 -0.24
N ASN A 112 -3.37 -7.29 -0.76
CA ASN A 112 -4.45 -7.55 -1.73
C ASN A 112 -4.07 -7.21 -3.17
N CYS A 113 -2.77 -7.03 -3.45
CA CYS A 113 -2.31 -6.68 -4.79
C CYS A 113 -2.44 -7.86 -5.75
N ARG A 114 -3.34 -7.75 -6.74
CA ARG A 114 -3.53 -8.75 -7.81
C ARG A 114 -2.49 -8.66 -8.93
N SER A 115 -1.65 -7.64 -8.93
CA SER A 115 -0.59 -7.48 -9.94
C SER A 115 0.69 -8.26 -9.60
N ILE A 116 0.76 -8.86 -8.41
CA ILE A 116 1.88 -9.66 -7.95
C ILE A 116 1.35 -11.01 -7.47
N ASN A 117 1.74 -12.06 -8.18
CA ASN A 117 1.13 -13.38 -8.05
C ASN A 117 1.96 -14.34 -7.18
N THR A 118 3.18 -13.95 -6.77
CA THR A 118 4.05 -14.80 -5.97
C THR A 118 4.41 -14.14 -4.63
N ASP A 119 4.50 -14.93 -3.57
CA ASP A 119 4.95 -14.46 -2.26
C ASP A 119 6.43 -14.01 -2.30
N LYS A 120 7.26 -14.61 -3.17
CA LYS A 120 8.64 -14.17 -3.40
C LYS A 120 8.72 -12.74 -3.95
N ASP A 121 7.93 -12.41 -4.98
CA ASP A 121 7.92 -11.06 -5.55
C ASP A 121 7.35 -10.05 -4.56
N ARG A 122 6.34 -10.46 -3.77
CA ARG A 122 5.81 -9.64 -2.67
C ARG A 122 6.88 -9.35 -1.63
N PHE A 123 7.66 -10.36 -1.23
CA PHE A 123 8.77 -10.18 -0.30
C PHE A 123 9.80 -9.19 -0.84
N VAL A 124 10.22 -9.33 -2.09
CA VAL A 124 11.18 -8.41 -2.72
C VAL A 124 10.63 -6.98 -2.75
N LEU A 125 9.41 -6.79 -3.23
CA LEU A 125 8.84 -5.45 -3.45
C LEU A 125 8.42 -4.73 -2.16
N PHE A 126 7.88 -5.46 -1.19
CA PHE A 126 7.26 -4.87 -0.01
C PHE A 126 8.11 -4.97 1.25
N VAL A 127 9.15 -5.81 1.24
CA VAL A 127 10.05 -5.98 2.39
C VAL A 127 11.45 -5.53 2.03
N LYS A 128 12.10 -6.17 1.06
CA LYS A 128 13.50 -5.85 0.72
C LYS A 128 13.68 -4.44 0.17
N LYS A 129 12.84 -4.02 -0.78
CA LYS A 129 12.91 -2.66 -1.35
C LYS A 129 12.41 -1.56 -0.42
N ARG A 130 11.79 -1.93 0.69
CA ARG A 130 11.25 -1.02 1.71
C ARG A 130 11.84 -1.29 3.09
N CYS A 131 13.06 -1.83 3.14
CA CYS A 131 13.79 -1.90 4.38
C CYS A 131 14.01 -0.48 4.92
N ASN A 132 13.99 -0.35 6.25
CA ASN A 132 14.14 0.95 6.92
C ASN A 132 13.13 2.01 6.43
N MET A 133 11.89 1.58 6.15
CA MET A 133 10.76 2.46 5.82
C MET A 133 9.53 2.03 6.61
N PRO A 134 8.47 2.84 6.72
CA PRO A 134 7.28 2.43 7.44
C PRO A 134 6.68 1.16 6.84
N SER A 135 6.28 0.24 7.71
CA SER A 135 5.56 -0.96 7.31
C SER A 135 4.27 -0.60 6.60
N LEU A 136 3.91 -1.44 5.62
CA LEU A 136 2.61 -1.39 4.97
C LEU A 136 1.55 -1.88 5.96
N LEU A 137 0.32 -1.39 5.78
CA LEU A 137 -0.86 -1.88 6.49
C LEU A 137 -0.92 -3.41 6.36
N ASP A 138 -1.37 -4.08 7.42
CA ASP A 138 -1.33 -5.53 7.60
C ASP A 138 0.06 -6.07 7.95
N PHE A 139 0.64 -5.60 9.07
CA PHE A 139 1.99 -5.92 9.59
C PHE A 139 2.31 -7.43 9.63
N ASN A 140 1.33 -8.30 9.86
CA ASN A 140 1.51 -9.76 9.78
C ASN A 140 1.85 -10.27 8.37
N THR A 141 1.52 -9.51 7.33
CA THR A 141 1.76 -9.89 5.93
C THR A 141 3.24 -9.95 5.62
N TRP A 142 4.04 -8.96 6.01
CA TRP A 142 5.45 -8.93 5.62
C TRP A 142 6.28 -9.96 6.39
N PHE A 143 6.01 -10.17 7.68
CA PHE A 143 6.73 -11.16 8.48
C PHE A 143 6.43 -12.59 8.04
N ARG A 144 5.18 -12.88 7.66
CA ARG A 144 4.80 -14.15 7.03
C ARG A 144 5.60 -14.38 5.74
N LEU A 145 5.72 -13.36 4.89
CA LEU A 145 6.49 -13.44 3.64
C LEU A 145 7.99 -13.68 3.92
N ALA A 146 8.56 -12.97 4.89
CA ALA A 146 9.95 -13.13 5.30
C ALA A 146 10.24 -14.54 5.83
N SER A 147 9.36 -15.04 6.71
CA SER A 147 9.44 -16.40 7.27
C SER A 147 9.38 -17.47 6.19
N ALA A 148 8.50 -17.30 5.19
CA ALA A 148 8.30 -18.27 4.12
C ALA A 148 9.49 -18.34 3.14
N VAL A 149 10.23 -17.24 2.95
CA VAL A 149 11.42 -17.23 2.07
C VAL A 149 12.60 -17.97 2.71
N GLY A 150 12.76 -17.86 4.03
CA GLY A 150 13.87 -18.48 4.76
C GLY A 150 15.24 -17.87 4.44
N GLY A 151 16.29 -18.41 5.08
CA GLY A 151 17.68 -18.00 4.82
C GLY A 151 18.02 -16.56 5.24
N LEU A 152 17.23 -15.96 6.14
CA LEU A 152 17.46 -14.60 6.65
C LEU A 152 18.50 -14.60 7.78
N THR A 153 19.26 -13.51 7.84
CA THR A 153 20.49 -13.36 8.62
C THR A 153 20.43 -12.15 9.56
N ALA A 154 21.51 -11.92 10.32
CA ALA A 154 21.66 -10.74 11.16
C ALA A 154 21.87 -9.43 10.36
N GLN A 155 22.27 -9.53 9.09
CA GLN A 155 22.49 -8.37 8.22
C GLN A 155 21.20 -7.90 7.54
N ASP A 156 20.15 -8.72 7.56
CA ASP A 156 18.88 -8.36 6.98
C ASP A 156 18.22 -7.19 7.71
N ARG A 157 17.57 -6.35 6.92
CA ARG A 157 16.83 -5.16 7.37
C ARG A 157 15.39 -5.28 6.92
N PHE A 158 14.50 -4.73 7.74
CA PHE A 158 13.06 -4.88 7.59
C PHE A 158 12.36 -3.51 7.66
N PRO A 159 11.11 -3.41 7.20
CA PRO A 159 10.29 -2.23 7.44
C PRO A 159 10.17 -1.95 8.94
N TRP A 160 10.08 -0.67 9.32
CA TRP A 160 9.94 -0.22 10.70
C TRP A 160 8.69 -0.78 11.38
N THR A 161 8.79 -0.96 12.70
CA THR A 161 7.63 -1.15 13.56
C THR A 161 6.75 0.09 13.55
N THR A 162 5.48 -0.09 13.92
CA THR A 162 4.54 1.02 14.09
C THR A 162 4.98 2.00 15.16
N GLU A 163 5.64 1.52 16.21
CA GLU A 163 6.13 2.36 17.30
C GLU A 163 7.27 3.25 16.82
N PHE A 164 8.20 2.67 16.07
CA PHE A 164 9.33 3.42 15.54
C PHE A 164 8.88 4.44 14.50
N ALA A 165 7.99 4.06 13.58
CA ALA A 165 7.44 5.00 12.59
C ALA A 165 6.72 6.20 13.23
N LYS A 166 6.04 6.00 14.38
CA LYS A 166 5.46 7.10 15.16
C LYS A 166 6.51 7.93 15.89
N PHE A 167 7.54 7.28 16.44
CA PHE A 167 8.61 7.93 17.17
C PHE A 167 9.37 8.94 16.30
N ILE A 168 9.63 8.63 15.03
CA ILE A 168 10.34 9.51 14.09
C ILE A 168 9.40 10.37 13.23
N ALA A 169 8.10 10.43 13.54
CA ALA A 169 7.10 11.04 12.67
C ALA A 169 7.42 12.52 12.34
N ASP A 170 7.98 13.25 13.29
CA ASP A 170 8.35 14.66 13.15
C ASP A 170 9.53 14.87 12.17
N ASP A 171 10.39 13.84 12.00
CA ASP A 171 11.55 13.89 11.11
C ASP A 171 11.22 13.42 9.67
N ILE A 172 10.04 12.84 9.45
CA ILE A 172 9.68 12.19 8.16
C ILE A 172 9.74 13.14 6.98
N GLU A 173 9.37 14.41 7.14
CA GLU A 173 9.41 15.38 6.05
C GLU A 173 10.85 15.62 5.58
N GLN A 174 11.77 15.83 6.53
CA GLN A 174 13.19 16.00 6.22
C GLN A 174 13.77 14.73 5.60
N LEU A 175 13.53 13.57 6.23
CA LEU A 175 13.99 12.27 5.71
C LEU A 175 13.48 11.99 4.30
N GLN A 176 12.23 12.36 3.99
CA GLN A 176 11.67 12.19 2.66
C GLN A 176 12.32 13.14 1.64
N ASN A 177 12.59 14.39 2.03
CA ASN A 177 13.26 15.35 1.15
C ASN A 177 14.69 14.91 0.82
N ASP A 178 15.41 14.40 1.82
CA ASP A 178 16.76 13.86 1.64
C ASP A 178 16.73 12.62 0.75
N LEU A 179 15.77 11.71 1.00
CA LEU A 179 15.56 10.53 0.16
C LEU A 179 15.22 10.89 -1.29
N ASP A 180 14.37 11.89 -1.50
CA ASP A 180 13.97 12.35 -2.85
C ASP A 180 15.13 13.02 -3.60
N THR A 181 16.09 13.60 -2.88
CA THR A 181 17.21 14.37 -3.46
C THR A 181 18.44 13.50 -3.67
N LEU A 182 18.82 12.71 -2.67
CA LEU A 182 20.04 11.91 -2.63
C LEU A 182 19.82 10.48 -3.14
N GLY A 183 18.57 10.01 -3.13
CA GLY A 183 18.24 8.62 -3.45
C GLY A 183 18.70 7.64 -2.37
N LEU A 184 18.46 6.34 -2.62
CA LEU A 184 18.98 5.27 -1.76
C LEU A 184 20.35 4.83 -2.26
N GLY A 185 21.33 4.82 -1.37
CA GLY A 185 22.67 4.26 -1.59
C GLY A 185 23.77 5.32 -1.59
N GLY A 186 24.81 5.09 -0.77
CA GLY A 186 25.99 5.94 -0.67
C GLY A 186 25.93 6.93 0.49
N GLU A 187 25.30 8.08 0.28
CA GLU A 187 25.40 9.22 1.20
C GLU A 187 24.23 9.34 2.19
N PHE A 188 23.07 8.74 1.87
CA PHE A 188 21.88 8.81 2.72
C PHE A 188 21.37 7.41 3.08
N ILE A 189 21.20 7.19 4.38
CA ILE A 189 20.70 5.95 4.97
C ILE A 189 19.52 6.30 5.87
N LEU A 190 18.39 5.63 5.64
CA LEU A 190 17.23 5.79 6.51
C LEU A 190 17.50 5.18 7.90
N PRO A 191 16.96 5.76 8.98
CA PRO A 191 17.12 5.23 10.34
C PRO A 191 16.76 3.74 10.43
N GLU A 192 17.53 2.98 11.20
CA GLU A 192 17.24 1.58 11.47
C GLU A 192 16.32 1.46 12.68
N ASP A 193 15.33 0.58 12.62
CA ASP A 193 14.53 0.25 13.80
C ASP A 193 15.32 -0.72 14.69
N PRO A 194 15.72 -0.32 15.91
CA PRO A 194 16.56 -1.15 16.78
C PRO A 194 15.88 -2.46 17.19
N ARG A 195 14.54 -2.55 17.10
CA ARG A 195 13.76 -3.74 17.45
C ARG A 195 13.79 -4.81 16.36
N LEU A 196 14.21 -4.44 15.15
CA LEU A 196 14.19 -5.30 13.96
C LEU A 196 15.60 -5.47 13.34
N LEU A 197 16.65 -5.33 14.16
CA LEU A 197 18.03 -5.54 13.73
C LEU A 197 18.32 -7.03 13.49
N GLY A 198 18.14 -7.45 12.24
CA GLY A 198 18.34 -8.83 11.82
C GLY A 198 17.16 -9.75 12.13
N TRP A 199 17.21 -10.95 11.55
CA TRP A 199 16.09 -11.87 11.56
C TRP A 199 15.66 -12.32 12.97
N ARG A 200 16.61 -12.64 13.85
CA ARG A 200 16.31 -13.08 15.23
C ARG A 200 15.56 -12.01 16.03
N ALA A 201 15.90 -10.74 15.83
CA ALA A 201 15.23 -9.63 16.50
C ALA A 201 13.79 -9.48 15.99
N ALA A 202 13.60 -9.60 14.66
CA ALA A 202 12.28 -9.60 14.05
C ALA A 202 11.41 -10.76 14.59
N GLU A 203 11.92 -12.00 14.62
CA GLU A 203 11.20 -13.14 15.20
C GLU A 203 10.78 -12.90 16.65
N ALA A 204 11.70 -12.40 17.48
CA ALA A 204 11.42 -12.11 18.89
C ALA A 204 10.36 -11.01 19.06
N TYR A 205 10.43 -9.95 18.25
CA TYR A 205 9.43 -8.88 18.25
C TYR A 205 8.04 -9.43 17.90
N HIS A 206 7.93 -10.19 16.81
CA HIS A 206 6.66 -10.74 16.36
C HIS A 206 6.07 -11.77 17.32
N LYS A 207 6.92 -12.59 17.97
CA LYS A 207 6.48 -13.51 19.00
C LYS A 207 5.86 -12.78 20.19
N ARG A 208 6.54 -11.75 20.72
CA ARG A 208 6.02 -10.95 21.84
C ARG A 208 4.70 -10.27 21.50
N ARG A 209 4.58 -9.71 20.30
CA ARG A 209 3.33 -9.10 19.83
C ARG A 209 2.17 -10.08 19.77
N ALA A 210 2.42 -11.30 19.25
CA ALA A 210 1.40 -12.34 19.22
C ALA A 210 0.95 -12.78 20.63
N GLU A 211 1.90 -12.86 21.58
CA GLU A 211 1.60 -13.18 22.98
C GLU A 211 0.78 -12.07 23.67
N GLU A 212 1.11 -10.80 23.40
CA GLU A 212 0.35 -9.63 23.89
C GLU A 212 -1.08 -9.61 23.34
N ASP A 213 -1.24 -9.81 22.03
CA ASP A 213 -2.54 -9.86 21.37
C ASP A 213 -3.39 -11.01 21.92
N GLN A 214 -2.78 -12.20 22.11
CA GLN A 214 -3.47 -13.35 22.69
C GLN A 214 -3.90 -13.08 24.14
N LYS A 215 -3.02 -12.50 24.95
CA LYS A 215 -3.34 -12.11 26.34
C LYS A 215 -4.47 -11.08 26.39
N ALA A 216 -4.49 -10.12 25.47
CA ALA A 216 -5.55 -9.13 25.37
C ALA A 216 -6.90 -9.76 24.98
N LEU A 217 -6.89 -10.72 24.05
CA LEU A 217 -8.07 -11.49 23.66
C LEU A 217 -8.62 -12.32 24.82
N ASP A 218 -7.75 -12.99 25.58
CA ASP A 218 -8.16 -13.80 26.73
C ASP A 218 -8.71 -12.92 27.86
N ALA A 219 -8.07 -11.78 28.14
CA ALA A 219 -8.59 -10.79 29.09
C ALA A 219 -9.97 -10.23 28.68
N SER A 220 -10.18 -9.99 27.39
CA SER A 220 -11.48 -9.56 26.86
C SER A 220 -12.54 -10.66 27.00
N ARG A 221 -12.19 -11.93 26.79
CA ARG A 221 -13.09 -13.07 26.98
C ARG A 221 -13.46 -13.29 28.44
N ASP A 222 -12.56 -12.95 29.36
CA ASP A 222 -12.76 -13.06 30.80
C ASP A 222 -13.47 -11.85 31.41
N THR A 223 -13.84 -10.85 30.61
CA THR A 223 -14.63 -9.71 31.06
C THR A 223 -16.11 -9.91 30.74
N VAL A 224 -16.99 -9.76 31.73
CA VAL A 224 -18.46 -9.75 31.60
C VAL A 224 -18.97 -8.41 32.12
N VAL A 225 -20.03 -7.88 31.50
CA VAL A 225 -20.68 -6.66 31.96
C VAL A 225 -21.91 -7.05 32.79
N ILE A 226 -21.90 -6.73 34.08
CA ILE A 226 -23.06 -6.87 34.98
C ILE A 226 -23.47 -5.45 35.40
N ASP A 227 -24.74 -5.09 35.21
CA ASP A 227 -25.30 -3.77 35.51
C ASP A 227 -24.51 -2.58 34.94
N GLY A 228 -23.98 -2.75 33.72
CA GLY A 228 -23.17 -1.73 33.05
C GLY A 228 -21.73 -1.62 33.53
N VAL A 229 -21.31 -2.42 34.51
CA VAL A 229 -19.93 -2.46 35.03
C VAL A 229 -19.17 -3.63 34.41
N PRO A 230 -18.08 -3.37 33.66
CA PRO A 230 -17.20 -4.44 33.20
C PRO A 230 -16.46 -5.07 34.39
N MET A 231 -16.60 -6.38 34.54
CA MET A 231 -16.06 -7.14 35.66
C MET A 231 -15.47 -8.47 35.18
N ASN A 232 -14.45 -8.97 35.86
CA ASN A 232 -13.90 -10.29 35.53
C ASN A 232 -14.94 -11.40 35.84
N LYS A 233 -15.08 -12.40 34.96
CA LYS A 233 -15.96 -13.58 35.10
C LYS A 233 -15.88 -14.26 36.46
N LYS A 234 -14.67 -14.41 37.01
CA LYS A 234 -14.47 -15.04 38.34
C LYS A 234 -15.09 -14.19 39.45
N ARG A 235 -14.91 -12.87 39.35
CA ARG A 235 -15.49 -11.92 40.31
C ARG A 235 -17.01 -11.84 40.19
N ALA A 236 -17.53 -11.83 38.97
CA ALA A 236 -18.95 -11.93 38.69
C ALA A 236 -19.59 -13.20 39.27
N ALA A 237 -18.94 -14.36 39.10
CA ALA A 237 -19.44 -15.63 39.62
C ALA A 237 -19.45 -15.68 41.17
N MET A 238 -18.47 -15.06 41.83
CA MET A 238 -18.46 -14.97 43.30
C MET A 238 -19.60 -14.10 43.82
N MET A 239 -19.89 -12.96 43.18
CA MET A 239 -20.98 -12.07 43.62
C MET A 239 -22.36 -12.72 43.46
N LEU A 240 -22.57 -13.52 42.41
CA LEU A 240 -23.82 -14.26 42.22
C LEU A 240 -23.96 -15.47 43.16
N ALA A 241 -22.85 -15.98 43.71
CA ALA A 241 -22.87 -17.10 44.65
C ALA A 241 -23.15 -16.67 46.10
N ASP A 242 -22.84 -15.41 46.46
CA ASP A 242 -23.10 -14.85 47.80
C ASP A 242 -24.56 -14.38 48.00
N ASP A 243 -25.35 -14.27 46.91
CA ASP A 243 -26.77 -13.86 46.92
C ASP A 243 -27.76 -15.06 46.96
N SER A 244 -27.28 -16.30 47.13
CA SER A 244 -28.10 -17.54 47.25
C SER A 244 -28.08 -18.13 48.66
#